data_AF-A0A173UUM3-F1
#
_entry.id   AF-A0A173UUM3-F1
#
_cell.length_a   1.000
_cell.length_b   1.000
_cell.length_c   1.000
_cell.angle_alpha   90.00
_cell.angle_beta   90.00
_cell.angle_gamma   90.00
#
_symmetry.space_group_name_H-M   'P 1'
#
loop_
_entity.id
_entity.type
_entity.pdbx_description
1 polymer ?
#
loop_
_entity_poly.entity_id
_entity_poly.type
_entity_poly.pdbx_seq_one_letter_code
_entity_poly.pdbx_strand_id
1 'polypeptide(L)'
;MQKEISFTIDSDVYEKLTMALQLSGEGQETVLENCVKSYIAKTFGAISEEYSPDKKKSVADRDYTGKAIQRIPAWSAKPNQNNHKIIRAFFTAEESFGSVTLDTMEKLCGDKSKSDLYVSNFKNNYAQMKLDGPKTYGKVFEDDGENVWIWKEVEQMLRKYKDSFLE
;
A
#
# COMPACT_ATOMS: atom_id res chain seq x y z
N MET A 1 33.29 -12.23 19.28
CA MET A 1 33.23 -12.15 20.76
C MET A 1 31.75 -12.02 21.13
N GLN A 2 31.18 -12.97 21.86
CA GLN A 2 29.76 -12.93 22.25
C GLN A 2 29.58 -12.21 23.58
N LYS A 3 28.44 -11.54 23.76
CA LYS A 3 28.04 -10.81 24.96
C LYS A 3 26.61 -11.18 25.30
N GLU A 4 26.33 -11.34 26.59
CA GLU A 4 25.03 -11.77 27.10
C GLU A 4 24.26 -10.57 27.65
N ILE A 5 22.94 -10.53 27.40
CA ILE A 5 22.02 -9.51 27.91
C ILE A 5 20.87 -10.26 28.60
N SER A 6 20.59 -9.94 29.86
CA SER A 6 19.49 -10.53 30.64
C SER A 6 18.65 -9.44 31.31
N PHE A 7 17.34 -9.64 31.31
CA PHE A 7 16.35 -8.74 31.91
C PHE A 7 15.06 -9.49 32.17
N THR A 8 14.19 -8.91 32.99
CA THR A 8 12.84 -9.43 33.26
C THR A 8 11.82 -8.73 32.37
N ILE A 9 10.79 -9.47 31.95
CA ILE A 9 9.66 -8.92 31.20
C ILE A 9 8.34 -9.29 31.86
N ASP A 10 7.32 -8.49 31.55
CA ASP A 10 5.95 -8.74 32.00
C ASP A 10 5.43 -10.10 31.49
N SER A 11 4.64 -10.79 32.33
CA SER A 11 4.16 -12.15 32.04
C SER A 11 3.27 -12.21 30.79
N ASP A 12 2.38 -11.24 30.62
CA ASP A 12 1.48 -11.20 29.46
C ASP A 12 2.26 -10.96 28.16
N VAL A 13 3.32 -10.13 28.23
CA VAL A 13 4.22 -9.91 27.09
C VAL A 13 5.01 -11.18 26.74
N TYR A 14 5.49 -11.92 27.75
CA TYR A 14 6.18 -13.19 27.55
C TYR A 14 5.28 -14.27 26.92
N GLU A 15 4.05 -14.39 27.40
CA GLU A 15 3.07 -15.34 26.87
C GLU A 15 2.73 -15.02 25.41
N LYS A 16 2.50 -13.75 25.09
CA LYS A 16 2.26 -13.30 23.71
C LYS A 16 3.45 -13.55 22.79
N LEU A 17 4.67 -13.31 23.27
CA LEU A 17 5.88 -13.63 22.50
C LEU A 17 5.95 -15.13 22.19
N THR A 18 5.65 -15.98 23.18
CA THR A 18 5.67 -17.44 23.00
C THR A 18 4.61 -17.89 22.00
N MET A 19 3.39 -17.37 22.07
CA MET A 19 2.35 -17.64 21.08
C MET A 19 2.78 -17.20 19.68
N ALA A 20 3.36 -16.01 19.55
CA ALA A 20 3.84 -15.50 18.27
C ALA A 20 4.94 -16.41 17.66
N LEU A 21 5.90 -16.86 18.46
CA LEU A 21 6.96 -17.78 18.03
C LEU A 21 6.41 -19.14 17.59
N GLN A 22 5.41 -19.67 18.29
CA GLN A 22 4.76 -20.92 17.88
C GLN A 22 4.02 -20.78 16.55
N LEU A 23 3.33 -19.65 16.33
CA LEU A 23 2.59 -19.39 15.10
C LEU A 23 3.53 -19.12 13.91
N SER A 24 4.66 -18.45 14.13
CA SER A 24 5.62 -18.14 13.06
C SER A 24 6.60 -19.28 12.77
N GLY A 25 6.82 -20.18 13.74
CA GLY A 25 7.82 -21.24 13.65
C GLY A 25 9.26 -20.75 13.79
N GLU A 26 9.46 -19.51 14.25
CA GLU A 26 10.78 -18.90 14.38
C GLU A 26 11.42 -19.18 15.75
N GLY A 27 12.75 -19.18 15.78
CA GLY A 27 13.52 -19.34 17.02
C GLY A 27 13.55 -18.06 17.85
N GLN A 28 13.35 -18.18 19.17
CA GLN A 28 13.33 -17.05 20.11
C GLN A 28 14.61 -16.19 20.02
N GLU A 29 15.79 -16.80 20.01
CA GLU A 29 17.07 -16.08 19.94
C GLU A 29 17.19 -15.25 18.67
N THR A 30 16.79 -15.82 17.53
CA THR A 30 16.82 -15.13 16.23
C THR A 30 15.87 -13.94 16.21
N VAL A 31 14.65 -14.11 16.75
CA VAL A 31 13.67 -13.01 16.82
C VAL A 31 14.18 -11.89 17.72
N LEU A 32 14.68 -12.21 18.92
CA LEU A 32 15.19 -11.21 19.85
C LEU A 32 16.41 -10.47 19.30
N GLU A 33 17.36 -11.18 18.68
CA GLU A 33 18.52 -10.57 18.04
C GLU A 33 18.11 -9.64 16.89
N ASN A 34 17.12 -10.03 16.10
CA ASN A 34 16.57 -9.20 15.02
C ASN A 34 15.83 -7.97 15.55
N CYS A 35 15.09 -8.09 16.66
CA CYS A 35 14.45 -6.95 17.31
C CYS A 35 15.50 -5.95 17.82
N VAL A 36 16.59 -6.43 18.44
CA VAL A 36 17.70 -5.57 18.88
C VAL A 36 18.38 -4.90 17.68
N LYS A 37 18.65 -5.64 16.60
CA LYS A 37 19.21 -5.08 15.35
C LYS A 37 18.30 -4.01 14.75
N SER A 38 16.99 -4.26 14.73
CA SER A 38 15.99 -3.31 14.24
C SER A 38 15.96 -2.04 15.09
N TYR A 39 15.98 -2.17 16.41
CA TYR A 39 16.05 -1.03 17.33
C TYR A 39 17.34 -0.21 17.15
N ILE A 40 18.49 -0.88 17.02
CA ILE A 40 19.78 -0.25 16.75
C ILE A 40 19.74 0.53 15.43
N ALA A 41 19.25 -0.10 14.36
CA ALA A 41 19.14 0.53 13.05
C ALA A 41 18.22 1.75 13.08
N LYS A 42 17.06 1.65 13.74
CA LYS A 42 16.13 2.77 13.94
C LYS A 42 16.79 3.93 14.70
N THR A 43 17.49 3.61 15.79
CA THR A 43 18.11 4.62 16.66
C THR A 43 19.24 5.35 15.95
N PHE A 44 20.14 4.63 15.28
CA PHE A 44 21.21 5.26 14.50
C PHE A 44 20.69 5.97 13.25
N GLY A 45 19.62 5.47 12.63
CA GLY A 45 18.92 6.16 11.56
C GLY A 45 18.45 7.55 12.01
N ALA A 46 17.70 7.61 13.11
CA ALA A 46 17.19 8.85 13.69
C ALA A 46 18.30 9.83 14.10
N ILE A 47 19.38 9.34 14.71
CA ILE A 47 20.53 10.18 15.12
C ILE A 47 21.31 10.69 13.91
N SER A 48 21.41 9.90 12.83
CA SER A 48 22.09 10.33 11.60
C SER A 48 21.31 11.43 10.86
N GLU A 49 19.99 11.46 11.00
CA GLU A 49 19.12 12.50 10.42
C GLU A 49 19.25 13.84 11.14
N GLU A 50 19.51 13.85 12.45
CA GLU A 50 19.68 15.08 13.24
C GLU A 50 20.99 15.84 12.93
N TYR A 51 22.00 15.17 12.34
CA TYR A 51 23.36 15.71 12.21
C TYR A 51 23.89 15.90 10.78
N SER A 52 23.10 15.69 9.71
CA SER A 52 23.60 15.84 8.33
C SER A 52 22.98 17.04 7.59
N PRO A 53 23.76 18.10 7.27
CA PRO A 53 23.24 19.28 6.57
C PRO A 53 22.90 19.08 5.09
N ASP A 54 23.31 17.97 4.44
CA ASP A 54 23.19 17.83 2.99
C ASP A 54 22.73 16.44 2.52
N LYS A 55 21.69 16.44 1.70
CA LYS A 55 20.94 15.31 1.13
C LYS A 55 21.79 14.12 0.63
N LYS A 56 21.28 12.90 0.90
CA LYS A 56 20.87 11.90 -0.11
C LYS A 56 20.03 10.77 0.52
N LYS A 57 18.74 10.71 0.17
CA LYS A 57 17.77 9.70 0.59
C LYS A 57 18.18 8.29 0.14
N SER A 58 18.41 7.37 1.07
CA SER A 58 18.49 5.91 0.80
C SER A 58 17.35 5.12 1.45
N VAL A 59 16.28 4.96 0.66
CA VAL A 59 15.49 3.74 0.35
C VAL A 59 14.91 2.82 1.46
N ALA A 60 15.31 2.84 2.74
CA ALA A 60 14.95 1.72 3.64
C ALA A 60 13.81 1.94 4.65
N ASP A 61 13.27 3.14 4.82
CA ASP A 61 12.13 3.33 5.74
C ASP A 61 11.24 4.50 5.26
N ARG A 62 10.33 4.20 4.33
CA ARG A 62 9.14 5.03 4.15
C ARG A 62 8.01 4.21 4.73
N ASP A 63 7.31 4.79 5.69
CA ASP A 63 5.91 4.50 5.92
C ASP A 63 5.20 4.57 4.56
N TYR A 64 5.02 3.41 3.90
CA TYR A 64 4.50 3.33 2.53
C TYR A 64 2.99 3.57 2.49
N THR A 65 2.38 3.72 3.65
CA THR A 65 0.96 3.91 3.86
C THR A 65 0.49 5.14 3.10
N GLY A 66 -0.37 4.93 2.10
CA GLY A 66 -0.95 6.00 1.31
C GLY A 66 -0.04 6.57 0.21
N LYS A 67 0.93 5.82 -0.32
CA LYS A 67 1.77 6.32 -1.44
C LYS A 67 0.95 6.70 -2.69
N ALA A 68 -0.25 6.14 -2.85
CA ALA A 68 -1.18 6.54 -3.89
C ALA A 68 -1.58 8.02 -3.77
N ILE A 69 -1.69 8.59 -2.56
CA ILE A 69 -1.99 10.02 -2.32
C ILE A 69 -1.03 10.92 -3.10
N GLN A 70 0.26 10.60 -3.06
CA GLN A 70 1.29 11.37 -3.76
C GLN A 70 1.27 11.17 -5.28
N ARG A 71 0.66 10.09 -5.77
CA ARG A 71 0.66 9.69 -7.18
C ARG A 71 -0.61 10.08 -7.92
N ILE A 72 -1.75 10.17 -7.21
CA ILE A 72 -3.07 10.51 -7.77
C ILE A 72 -3.04 11.77 -8.66
N PRO A 73 -2.42 12.90 -8.26
CA PRO A 73 -2.35 14.08 -9.13
C PRO A 73 -1.63 13.83 -10.46
N ALA A 74 -0.62 12.95 -10.46
CA ALA A 74 0.12 12.62 -11.67
C ALA A 74 -0.62 11.59 -12.53
N TRP A 75 -1.41 10.70 -11.91
CA TRP A 75 -2.26 9.74 -12.61
C TRP A 75 -3.46 10.41 -13.27
N SER A 76 -4.09 11.38 -12.61
CA SER A 76 -5.22 12.11 -13.18
C SER A 76 -4.85 12.84 -14.48
N ALA A 77 -3.62 13.32 -14.61
CA ALA A 77 -3.12 13.98 -15.82
C ALA A 77 -2.63 13.04 -16.94
N LYS A 78 -2.75 11.70 -16.79
CA LYS A 78 -2.16 10.72 -17.71
C LYS A 78 -3.18 9.65 -18.15
N PRO A 79 -4.11 9.99 -19.06
CA PRO A 79 -5.23 9.11 -19.42
C PRO A 79 -4.84 7.75 -20.01
N ASN A 80 -3.65 7.66 -20.60
CA ASN A 80 -3.17 6.42 -21.21
C ASN A 80 -2.64 5.39 -20.19
N GLN A 81 -2.44 5.75 -18.91
CA GLN A 81 -1.93 4.82 -17.90
C GLN A 81 -3.02 3.90 -17.36
N ASN A 82 -2.69 2.63 -17.13
CA ASN A 82 -3.66 1.66 -16.60
C ASN A 82 -4.29 2.09 -15.27
N ASN A 83 -3.51 2.69 -14.36
CA ASN A 83 -4.03 3.22 -13.09
C ASN A 83 -5.11 4.30 -13.30
N HIS A 84 -4.89 5.21 -14.26
CA HIS A 84 -5.88 6.22 -14.64
C HIS A 84 -7.14 5.55 -15.17
N LYS A 85 -7.00 4.64 -16.13
CA LYS A 85 -8.14 3.95 -16.76
C LYS A 85 -8.99 3.18 -15.75
N ILE A 86 -8.36 2.51 -14.78
CA ILE A 86 -9.06 1.80 -13.70
C ILE A 86 -9.81 2.79 -12.80
N ILE A 87 -9.18 3.91 -12.41
CA ILE A 87 -9.85 4.94 -11.59
C ILE A 87 -11.01 5.59 -12.36
N ARG A 88 -10.82 5.87 -13.66
CA ARG A 88 -11.90 6.36 -14.54
C ARG A 88 -13.04 5.36 -14.63
N ALA A 89 -12.75 4.06 -14.79
CA ALA A 89 -13.77 3.02 -14.80
C ALA A 89 -14.56 2.98 -13.48
N PHE A 90 -13.87 3.14 -12.35
CA PHE A 90 -14.52 3.22 -11.04
C PHE A 90 -15.51 4.39 -10.97
N PHE A 91 -15.07 5.61 -11.29
CA PHE A 91 -15.96 6.78 -11.25
C PHE A 91 -17.07 6.71 -12.29
N THR A 92 -16.79 6.16 -13.47
CA THR A 92 -17.82 5.91 -14.51
C THR A 92 -18.91 4.98 -14.00
N ALA A 93 -18.52 3.88 -13.32
CA ALA A 93 -19.47 2.95 -12.72
C ALA A 93 -20.23 3.59 -11.55
N GLU A 94 -19.54 4.36 -10.69
CA GLU A 94 -20.16 5.08 -9.56
C GLU A 94 -21.24 6.06 -10.07
N GLU A 95 -20.97 6.81 -11.13
CA GLU A 95 -21.94 7.75 -11.72
C GLU A 95 -23.10 7.05 -12.43
N SER A 96 -22.85 5.92 -13.07
CA SER A 96 -23.86 5.21 -13.85
C SER A 96 -24.81 4.38 -12.96
N PHE A 97 -24.29 3.81 -11.87
CA PHE A 97 -25.00 2.78 -11.09
C PHE A 97 -25.15 3.12 -9.60
N GLY A 98 -24.49 4.16 -9.10
CA GLY A 98 -24.49 4.54 -7.67
C GLY A 98 -23.62 3.66 -6.76
N SER A 99 -23.25 2.47 -7.23
CA SER A 99 -22.33 1.55 -6.56
C SER A 99 -21.43 0.85 -7.58
N VAL A 100 -20.24 0.44 -7.18
CA VAL A 100 -19.26 -0.20 -8.07
C VAL A 100 -19.07 -1.67 -7.70
N THR A 101 -19.18 -2.56 -8.68
CA THR A 101 -18.88 -3.99 -8.51
C THR A 101 -17.66 -4.41 -9.32
N LEU A 102 -17.00 -5.49 -8.90
CA LEU A 102 -15.85 -6.04 -9.59
C LEU A 102 -16.21 -6.49 -11.02
N ASP A 103 -17.40 -7.09 -11.21
CA ASP A 103 -17.92 -7.46 -12.53
C ASP A 103 -18.07 -6.24 -13.46
N THR A 104 -18.59 -5.13 -12.95
CA THR A 104 -18.71 -3.88 -13.73
C THR A 104 -17.34 -3.34 -14.11
N MET A 105 -16.39 -3.34 -13.18
CA MET A 105 -15.00 -2.92 -13.43
C MET A 105 -14.32 -3.80 -14.48
N GLU A 106 -14.48 -5.12 -14.39
CA GLU A 106 -13.93 -6.08 -15.36
C GLU A 106 -14.51 -5.86 -16.76
N LYS A 107 -15.82 -5.64 -16.86
CA LYS A 107 -16.50 -5.34 -18.14
C LYS A 107 -15.99 -4.04 -18.76
N LEU A 108 -15.95 -2.96 -17.98
CA LEU A 108 -15.51 -1.65 -18.47
C LEU A 108 -14.04 -1.67 -18.90
N CYS A 109 -13.16 -2.27 -18.10
CA CYS A 109 -11.73 -2.30 -18.39
C CYS A 109 -11.33 -3.39 -19.41
N GLY A 110 -12.17 -4.40 -19.62
CA GLY A 110 -11.94 -5.48 -20.57
C GLY A 110 -12.41 -5.18 -22.00
N ASP A 111 -13.25 -4.15 -22.18
CA ASP A 111 -13.80 -3.78 -23.47
C ASP A 111 -12.77 -3.06 -24.36
N LYS A 112 -12.24 -3.79 -25.35
CA LYS A 112 -11.26 -3.26 -26.31
C LYS A 112 -11.79 -2.13 -27.20
N SER A 113 -13.11 -2.00 -27.32
CA SER A 113 -13.72 -0.91 -28.10
C SER A 113 -13.63 0.44 -27.40
N LYS A 114 -13.51 0.44 -26.06
CA LYS A 114 -13.35 1.64 -25.22
C LYS A 114 -11.88 1.85 -24.86
N SER A 115 -11.12 2.43 -25.78
CA SER A 115 -9.66 2.57 -25.63
C SER A 115 -9.23 3.42 -24.41
N ASP A 116 -10.10 4.32 -23.98
CA ASP A 116 -9.98 5.18 -22.80
C ASP A 116 -10.15 4.44 -21.46
N LEU A 117 -10.82 3.29 -21.45
CA LEU A 117 -10.99 2.42 -20.28
C LEU A 117 -10.23 1.11 -20.38
N TYR A 118 -9.87 0.68 -21.59
CA TYR A 118 -9.27 -0.62 -21.82
C TYR A 118 -7.91 -0.77 -21.14
N VAL A 119 -7.79 -1.83 -20.33
CA VAL A 119 -6.58 -2.22 -19.61
C VAL A 119 -6.25 -3.66 -19.92
N SER A 120 -5.09 -3.88 -20.56
CA SER A 120 -4.56 -5.23 -20.75
C SER A 120 -4.25 -5.87 -19.40
N ASN A 121 -4.77 -7.08 -19.17
CA ASN A 121 -4.64 -7.79 -17.90
C ASN A 121 -5.14 -6.95 -16.69
N PHE A 122 -6.40 -6.51 -16.76
CA PHE A 122 -7.08 -5.75 -15.71
C PHE A 122 -6.84 -6.33 -14.31
N LYS A 123 -7.05 -7.64 -14.12
CA LYS A 123 -6.91 -8.32 -12.82
C LYS A 123 -5.56 -8.06 -12.14
N ASN A 124 -4.46 -8.16 -12.89
CA ASN A 124 -3.12 -7.92 -12.35
C ASN A 124 -2.86 -6.44 -12.02
N ASN A 125 -3.39 -5.51 -12.82
CA ASN A 125 -3.24 -4.07 -12.57
C ASN A 125 -4.10 -3.65 -11.37
N TYR A 126 -5.33 -4.14 -11.29
CA TYR A 126 -6.26 -3.90 -10.19
C TYR A 126 -5.71 -4.45 -8.86
N ALA A 127 -5.14 -5.66 -8.86
CA ALA A 127 -4.49 -6.22 -7.67
C ALA A 127 -3.33 -5.34 -7.14
N GLN A 128 -2.56 -4.68 -8.02
CA GLN A 128 -1.52 -3.72 -7.62
C GLN A 128 -2.10 -2.42 -7.02
N MET A 129 -3.38 -2.14 -7.23
CA MET A 129 -4.12 -1.03 -6.64
C MET A 129 -4.86 -1.42 -5.35
N LYS A 130 -4.80 -2.69 -4.93
CA LYS A 130 -5.29 -3.16 -3.63
C LYS A 130 -4.20 -3.29 -2.56
N LEU A 131 -2.94 -3.23 -2.99
CA LEU A 131 -1.76 -3.50 -2.16
C LEU A 131 -0.89 -2.25 -2.07
N ASP A 132 -0.34 -1.96 -0.90
CA ASP A 132 0.55 -0.80 -0.69
C ASP A 132 2.05 -1.14 -0.65
N GLY A 133 2.41 -2.38 -1.01
CA GLY A 133 3.80 -2.85 -0.98
C GLY A 133 4.74 -2.12 -1.97
N PRO A 134 6.06 -2.14 -1.78
CA PRO A 134 7.01 -1.26 -2.46
C PRO A 134 6.96 -1.27 -4.01
N LYS A 135 6.62 -2.42 -4.62
CA LYS A 135 6.57 -2.60 -6.09
C LYS A 135 5.18 -2.40 -6.71
N THR A 136 4.19 -1.97 -5.95
CA THR A 136 2.81 -1.78 -6.43
C THR A 136 2.52 -0.32 -6.82
N TYR A 137 1.37 -0.09 -7.45
CA TYR A 137 0.87 1.28 -7.69
C TYR A 137 0.54 2.00 -6.38
N GLY A 138 0.09 1.26 -5.38
CA GLY A 138 -0.35 1.75 -4.08
C GLY A 138 -1.81 1.47 -3.88
N LYS A 139 -2.19 1.31 -2.63
CA LYS A 139 -3.55 0.93 -2.29
C LYS A 139 -4.48 2.11 -2.61
N VAL A 140 -5.52 1.82 -3.38
CA VAL A 140 -6.58 2.73 -3.82
C VAL A 140 -7.93 2.12 -3.57
N PHE A 141 -8.07 0.81 -3.81
CA PHE A 141 -9.35 0.10 -3.68
C PHE A 141 -9.31 -0.97 -2.61
N GLU A 142 -10.47 -1.23 -2.05
CA GLU A 142 -10.83 -2.40 -1.28
C GLU A 142 -12.06 -3.05 -1.93
N ASP A 143 -12.21 -4.36 -1.72
CA ASP A 143 -13.42 -5.08 -2.13
C ASP A 143 -13.65 -6.28 -1.21
N ASP A 144 -14.91 -6.72 -1.16
CA ASP A 144 -15.36 -7.93 -0.47
C ASP A 144 -15.43 -9.16 -1.42
N GLY A 145 -14.93 -9.02 -2.65
CA GLY A 145 -15.06 -10.00 -3.73
C GLY A 145 -16.20 -9.70 -4.71
N GLU A 146 -17.11 -8.77 -4.38
CA GLU A 146 -18.20 -8.35 -5.24
C GLU A 146 -18.25 -6.82 -5.37
N ASN A 147 -18.35 -6.11 -4.26
CA ASN A 147 -18.43 -4.65 -4.17
C ASN A 147 -17.05 -4.04 -4.05
N VAL A 148 -16.81 -2.93 -4.75
CA VAL A 148 -15.54 -2.20 -4.74
C VAL A 148 -15.77 -0.82 -4.14
N TRP A 149 -14.91 -0.41 -3.21
CA TRP A 149 -14.91 0.95 -2.65
C TRP A 149 -13.50 1.53 -2.57
N ILE A 150 -13.43 2.86 -2.46
CA ILE A 150 -12.16 3.57 -2.31
C ILE A 150 -11.64 3.34 -0.89
N TRP A 151 -10.37 3.01 -0.77
CA TRP A 151 -9.70 2.91 0.52
C TRP A 151 -9.69 4.29 1.21
N LYS A 152 -10.18 4.34 2.45
CA LYS A 152 -10.52 5.57 3.17
C LYS A 152 -9.39 6.61 3.20
N GLU A 153 -8.15 6.14 3.32
CA GLU A 153 -6.93 6.93 3.45
C GLU A 153 -6.62 7.75 2.20
N VAL A 154 -7.06 7.30 1.02
CA VAL A 154 -6.86 8.00 -0.25
C VAL A 154 -8.11 8.71 -0.75
N GLU A 155 -9.28 8.45 -0.14
CA GLU A 155 -10.58 8.88 -0.66
C GLU A 155 -10.66 10.39 -0.89
N GLN A 156 -10.26 11.18 0.11
CA GLN A 156 -10.26 12.64 -0.01
C GLN A 156 -9.44 13.10 -1.22
N MET A 157 -8.27 12.49 -1.43
CA MET A 157 -7.40 12.87 -2.53
C MET A 157 -7.95 12.39 -3.88
N LEU A 158 -8.44 11.17 -3.95
CA LEU A 158 -8.98 10.61 -5.18
C LEU A 158 -10.22 11.40 -5.65
N ARG A 159 -11.14 11.72 -4.74
CA ARG A 159 -12.36 12.49 -5.04
C ARG A 159 -12.05 13.94 -5.44
N LYS A 160 -11.00 14.56 -4.90
CA LYS A 160 -10.55 15.90 -5.33
C LYS A 160 -10.21 15.95 -6.83
N TYR A 161 -9.69 14.86 -7.38
CA TYR A 161 -9.29 14.75 -8.78
C TYR A 161 -10.32 14.02 -9.66
N LYS A 162 -11.54 13.78 -9.15
CA LYS A 162 -12.58 13.01 -9.84
C LYS A 162 -12.80 13.51 -11.28
N ASP A 163 -13.05 14.79 -11.44
CA ASP A 163 -13.35 15.39 -12.76
C ASP A 163 -12.19 15.19 -13.74
N SER A 164 -10.95 15.33 -13.28
CA SER A 164 -9.76 15.08 -14.10
C SER A 164 -9.58 13.63 -14.54
N PHE A 165 -10.18 12.65 -13.85
CA PHE A 165 -10.21 11.27 -14.31
C PHE A 165 -11.33 11.03 -15.33
N LEU A 166 -12.39 11.83 -15.30
CA LEU A 166 -13.55 11.70 -16.19
C LEU A 166 -13.41 12.49 -17.51
N GLU A 167 -12.52 13.47 -17.57
CA GLU A 167 -12.07 14.14 -18.80
C GLU A 167 -11.35 13.17 -19.75
#